data_AF-A0A0D6LM18-F1
#
_entry.id   AF-A0A0D6LM18-F1
#
_cell.length_a   1.000
_cell.length_b   1.000
_cell.length_c   1.000
_cell.angle_alpha   90.00
_cell.angle_beta   90.00
_cell.angle_gamma   90.00
#
_symmetry.space_group_name_H-M   'P 1'
#
loop_
_entity.id
_entity.type
_entity.pdbx_description
1 polymer ?
#
loop_
_entity_poly.entity_id
_entity_poly.type
_entity_poly.pdbx_seq_one_letter_code
_entity_poly.pdbx_strand_id
1 'polypeptide(L)'
;LTSRYKTDPTIKKLLEEITFVIIPCVNPDGYEFTRSSTNPHLLLKIRLWRKNRSSMQCRKDSWGRNRCCRGVDLNRNFDFHFKESGSSDDPCSEIYQGTGAFSEPEARAVRDAILSRRYKGRVDAFITLHTYSQIWIHPYGHRKDSYPGDIQELVSIFGGYDVGKKAAKALQDVYGTKYVVGSGADTLYPASGGSEDWAKHAGGVKYVYLLELRPDEKNWDGFILGESELVPTARETWEGVKVVATAVLERAQHKSEAIGGSKLM
;
A
#
# COMPACT_ATOMS: atom_id res chain seq x y z
N LEU A 1 -13.35 1.05 14.23
CA LEU A 1 -13.77 2.45 14.03
C LEU A 1 -15.19 2.70 14.54
N THR A 2 -16.24 2.24 13.85
CA THR A 2 -17.64 2.54 14.23
C THR A 2 -18.09 1.91 15.56
N SER A 3 -17.73 0.65 15.80
CA SER A 3 -18.17 -0.12 16.99
C SER A 3 -17.61 0.38 18.32
N ARG A 4 -16.46 1.09 18.30
CA ARG A 4 -15.78 1.58 19.52
C ARG A 4 -15.76 3.10 19.64
N TYR A 5 -16.41 3.83 18.74
CA TYR A 5 -16.42 5.30 18.76
C TYR A 5 -16.94 5.87 20.09
N LYS A 6 -17.95 5.25 20.70
CA LYS A 6 -18.54 5.71 21.97
C LYS A 6 -17.77 5.25 23.21
N THR A 7 -16.92 4.23 23.09
CA THR A 7 -16.37 3.49 24.24
C THR A 7 -14.85 3.57 24.34
N ASP A 8 -14.15 3.88 23.25
CA ASP A 8 -12.69 4.01 23.20
C ASP A 8 -12.34 5.49 22.94
N PRO A 9 -11.82 6.21 23.95
CA PRO A 9 -11.45 7.62 23.82
C PRO A 9 -10.43 7.89 22.71
N THR A 10 -9.54 6.93 22.44
CA THR A 10 -8.55 7.05 21.37
C THR A 10 -9.24 7.03 20.02
N ILE A 11 -10.12 6.05 19.79
CA ILE A 11 -10.89 5.93 18.55
C ILE A 11 -11.81 7.13 18.35
N LYS A 12 -12.43 7.62 19.44
CA LYS A 12 -13.25 8.83 19.41
C LYS A 12 -12.45 10.02 18.90
N LYS A 13 -11.31 10.33 19.55
CA LYS A 13 -10.43 11.44 19.16
C LYS A 13 -9.95 11.31 17.70
N LEU A 14 -9.53 10.11 17.28
CA LEU A 14 -9.13 9.87 15.91
C LEU A 14 -10.24 10.19 14.91
N LEU A 15 -11.49 9.80 15.19
CA LEU A 15 -12.62 10.02 14.27
C LEU A 15 -13.18 11.45 14.32
N GLU A 16 -12.96 12.19 15.40
CA GLU A 16 -13.33 13.61 15.51
C GLU A 16 -12.37 14.53 14.74
N GLU A 17 -11.09 14.14 14.62
CA GLU A 17 -10.03 14.99 14.05
C GLU A 17 -9.48 14.48 12.71
N ILE A 18 -9.64 13.19 12.38
CA ILE A 18 -9.17 12.58 11.12
C ILE A 18 -10.36 12.02 10.33
N THR A 19 -10.38 12.33 9.03
CA THR A 19 -11.24 11.64 8.07
C THR A 19 -10.55 10.41 7.52
N PHE A 20 -11.06 9.22 7.85
CA PHE A 20 -10.61 7.96 7.23
C PHE A 20 -11.35 7.75 5.90
N VAL A 21 -10.60 7.66 4.80
CA VAL A 21 -11.10 7.25 3.49
C VAL A 21 -10.62 5.82 3.24
N ILE A 22 -11.55 4.87 3.24
CA ILE A 22 -11.24 3.44 3.11
C ILE A 22 -11.78 2.96 1.76
N ILE A 23 -10.90 2.41 0.92
CA ILE A 23 -11.26 1.75 -0.34
C ILE A 23 -11.11 0.23 -0.10
N PRO A 24 -12.21 -0.51 0.13
CA PRO A 24 -12.12 -1.92 0.52
C PRO A 24 -11.53 -2.82 -0.57
N CYS A 25 -11.72 -2.45 -1.84
CA CYS A 25 -11.22 -3.21 -2.99
C CYS A 25 -10.87 -2.26 -4.13
N VAL A 26 -9.57 -2.09 -4.40
CA VAL A 26 -9.07 -1.25 -5.51
C VAL A 26 -9.23 -1.96 -6.86
N ASN A 27 -9.14 -3.30 -6.87
CA ASN A 27 -9.25 -4.14 -8.08
C ASN A 27 -10.52 -5.01 -8.03
N PRO A 28 -11.73 -4.43 -8.19
CA PRO A 28 -12.98 -5.18 -8.08
C PRO A 28 -13.10 -6.28 -9.14
N ASP A 29 -12.68 -6.02 -10.39
CA ASP A 29 -12.79 -6.99 -11.47
C ASP A 29 -11.85 -8.19 -11.27
N GLY A 30 -10.61 -7.94 -10.85
CA GLY A 30 -9.66 -8.99 -10.51
C GLY A 30 -10.13 -9.79 -9.31
N TYR A 31 -10.64 -9.12 -8.28
CA TYR A 31 -11.21 -9.76 -7.10
C TYR A 31 -12.39 -10.67 -7.44
N GLU A 32 -13.33 -10.21 -8.26
CA GLU A 32 -14.44 -11.04 -8.73
C GLU A 32 -13.95 -12.22 -9.56
N PHE A 33 -12.96 -12.00 -10.43
CA PHE A 33 -12.37 -13.07 -11.22
C PHE A 33 -11.81 -14.17 -10.32
N THR A 34 -11.17 -13.86 -9.18
CA THR A 34 -10.67 -14.89 -8.25
C THR A 34 -11.73 -15.83 -7.68
N ARG A 35 -13.01 -15.46 -7.77
CA ARG A 35 -14.18 -16.22 -7.27
C ARG A 35 -15.05 -16.80 -8.38
N SER A 36 -14.69 -16.53 -9.64
CA SER A 36 -15.52 -16.86 -10.81
C SER A 36 -15.61 -18.35 -11.14
N SER A 37 -14.83 -19.21 -10.48
CA SER A 37 -14.83 -20.65 -10.74
C SER A 37 -14.36 -21.44 -9.53
N THR A 38 -15.07 -22.53 -9.24
CA THR A 38 -14.71 -23.55 -8.24
C THR A 38 -14.03 -24.77 -8.86
N ASN A 39 -13.79 -24.77 -10.19
CA ASN A 39 -13.14 -25.89 -10.87
C ASN A 39 -11.70 -26.07 -10.36
N PRO A 40 -11.35 -27.22 -9.75
CA PRO A 40 -10.03 -27.45 -9.15
C PRO A 40 -8.89 -27.35 -10.16
N HIS A 41 -9.12 -27.68 -11.44
CA HIS A 41 -8.11 -27.58 -12.50
C HIS A 41 -7.78 -26.14 -12.91
N LEU A 42 -8.69 -25.20 -12.65
CA LEU A 42 -8.51 -23.78 -12.93
C LEU A 42 -8.27 -22.97 -11.65
N LEU A 43 -8.40 -23.61 -10.48
CA LEU A 43 -8.40 -22.95 -9.18
C LEU A 43 -7.10 -22.19 -8.96
N LEU A 44 -5.93 -22.80 -9.19
CA LEU A 44 -4.66 -22.09 -9.05
C LEU A 44 -4.54 -20.88 -9.99
N LYS A 45 -5.04 -20.98 -11.22
CA LYS A 45 -4.95 -19.88 -12.20
C LYS A 45 -5.93 -18.74 -11.92
N ILE A 46 -7.10 -19.07 -11.38
CA ILE A 46 -8.19 -18.11 -11.15
C ILE A 46 -8.05 -17.51 -9.75
N ARG A 47 -7.94 -18.35 -8.72
CA ARG A 47 -7.86 -17.93 -7.32
C ARG A 47 -6.62 -17.11 -7.01
N LEU A 48 -5.50 -17.37 -7.69
CA LEU A 48 -4.24 -16.64 -7.55
C LEU A 48 -4.08 -15.50 -8.57
N TRP A 49 -5.15 -15.11 -9.27
CA TRP A 49 -5.09 -13.99 -10.20
C TRP A 49 -4.75 -12.68 -9.47
N ARG A 50 -3.72 -11.98 -9.95
CA ARG A 50 -3.18 -10.75 -9.33
C ARG A 50 -3.66 -9.47 -10.02
N LYS A 51 -3.58 -9.45 -11.35
CA LYS A 51 -3.79 -8.24 -12.18
C LYS A 51 -5.25 -7.78 -12.20
N ASN A 52 -5.54 -6.62 -12.79
CA ASN A 52 -6.93 -6.28 -13.12
C ASN A 52 -7.46 -7.11 -14.32
N ARG A 53 -8.62 -6.74 -14.89
CA ARG A 53 -9.26 -7.45 -16.01
C ARG A 53 -9.43 -6.62 -17.27
N SER A 54 -8.59 -5.60 -17.46
CA SER A 54 -8.58 -4.74 -18.65
C SER A 54 -8.44 -5.51 -19.96
N SER A 55 -8.70 -4.85 -21.09
CA SER A 55 -8.73 -5.48 -22.41
C SER A 55 -7.46 -6.28 -22.74
N MET A 56 -7.62 -7.31 -23.57
CA MET A 56 -6.52 -8.18 -23.94
C MET A 56 -5.48 -7.45 -24.79
N GLN A 57 -4.21 -7.55 -24.40
CA GLN A 57 -3.07 -6.99 -25.13
C GLN A 57 -2.28 -8.12 -25.77
N CYS A 58 -1.91 -7.94 -27.04
CA CYS A 58 -1.22 -8.96 -27.83
C CYS A 58 0.18 -8.49 -28.22
N ARG A 59 1.18 -9.37 -28.07
CA ARG A 59 2.56 -9.14 -28.49
C ARG A 59 3.12 -10.39 -29.15
N LYS A 60 3.99 -10.22 -30.15
CA LYS A 60 4.75 -11.33 -30.72
C LYS A 60 5.81 -11.80 -29.72
N ASP A 61 5.86 -13.11 -29.48
CA ASP A 61 6.94 -13.71 -28.70
C ASP A 61 8.24 -13.82 -29.52
N SER A 62 9.30 -14.31 -28.89
CA SER A 62 10.62 -14.48 -29.53
C SER A 62 10.60 -15.42 -30.73
N TRP A 63 9.54 -16.22 -30.92
CA TRP A 63 9.36 -17.13 -32.04
C TRP A 63 8.34 -16.60 -33.07
N GLY A 64 7.95 -15.32 -32.94
CA GLY A 64 7.04 -14.64 -33.86
C GLY A 64 5.56 -14.97 -33.67
N ARG A 65 5.19 -15.75 -32.65
CA ARG A 65 3.79 -16.13 -32.39
C ARG A 65 3.06 -15.02 -31.67
N ASN A 66 1.82 -14.74 -32.06
CA ASN A 66 1.01 -13.74 -31.40
C ASN A 66 0.51 -14.28 -30.04
N ARG A 67 0.94 -13.68 -28.94
CA ARG A 67 0.53 -14.05 -27.58
C ARG A 67 -0.30 -12.93 -26.99
N CYS A 68 -1.50 -13.28 -26.55
CA CYS A 68 -2.50 -12.33 -26.05
C CYS A 68 -2.81 -12.63 -24.59
N CYS A 69 -2.67 -11.63 -23.71
CA CYS A 69 -2.95 -11.77 -22.29
C CYS A 69 -3.71 -10.57 -21.75
N ARG A 70 -4.39 -10.80 -20.62
CA ARG A 70 -5.31 -9.84 -20.02
C ARG A 70 -4.73 -9.25 -18.75
N GLY A 71 -5.08 -8.00 -18.50
CA GLY A 71 -4.86 -7.34 -17.22
C GLY A 71 -3.46 -6.76 -17.05
N VAL A 72 -3.40 -5.76 -16.18
CA VAL A 72 -2.22 -4.99 -15.78
C VAL A 72 -2.03 -5.13 -14.27
N ASP A 73 -0.78 -5.21 -13.84
CA ASP A 73 -0.42 -5.07 -12.43
C ASP A 73 -0.63 -3.61 -12.02
N LEU A 74 -1.68 -3.36 -11.23
CA LEU A 74 -2.03 -2.02 -10.79
C LEU A 74 -0.91 -1.37 -9.95
N ASN A 75 -0.11 -2.16 -9.22
CA ASN A 75 1.03 -1.63 -8.43
C ASN A 75 2.32 -1.55 -9.25
N ARG A 76 2.21 -1.53 -10.58
CA ARG A 76 3.24 -1.10 -11.54
C ARG A 76 2.74 0.01 -12.47
N ASN A 77 1.49 0.46 -12.30
CA ASN A 77 0.81 1.35 -13.24
C ASN A 77 0.81 2.83 -12.80
N PHE A 78 1.45 3.20 -11.70
CA PHE A 78 1.52 4.60 -11.26
C PHE A 78 2.69 5.33 -11.93
N ASP A 79 2.56 6.65 -12.11
CA ASP A 79 3.59 7.49 -12.74
C ASP A 79 4.73 7.83 -11.77
N PHE A 80 5.49 6.82 -11.37
CA PHE A 80 6.69 6.98 -10.56
C PHE A 80 7.75 5.99 -11.04
N HIS A 81 8.80 6.52 -11.69
CA HIS A 81 9.83 5.71 -12.35
C HIS A 81 9.22 4.65 -13.29
N PHE A 82 8.10 4.97 -13.95
CA PHE A 82 7.33 4.01 -14.72
C PHE A 82 8.20 3.29 -15.77
N LYS A 83 8.15 1.95 -15.78
CA LYS A 83 8.99 1.07 -16.60
C LYS A 83 10.49 1.03 -16.30
N GLU A 84 10.96 1.64 -15.22
CA GLU A 84 12.39 1.69 -14.93
C GLU A 84 12.93 0.37 -14.35
N SER A 85 12.23 -0.21 -13.38
CA SER A 85 12.68 -1.44 -12.69
C SER A 85 11.52 -2.30 -12.18
N GLY A 86 11.78 -3.60 -11.98
CA GLY A 86 10.85 -4.53 -11.32
C GLY A 86 9.46 -4.66 -11.96
N SER A 87 9.40 -4.43 -13.27
CA SER A 87 8.17 -4.38 -14.08
C SER A 87 8.43 -5.01 -15.46
N SER A 88 7.38 -5.21 -16.27
CA SER A 88 7.50 -5.87 -17.57
C SER A 88 6.67 -5.22 -18.68
N ASP A 89 7.19 -5.25 -19.90
CA ASP A 89 6.48 -4.92 -21.14
C ASP A 89 5.83 -6.14 -21.82
N ASP A 90 5.98 -7.35 -21.27
CA ASP A 90 5.24 -8.52 -21.75
C ASP A 90 3.82 -8.49 -21.16
N PRO A 91 2.75 -8.36 -21.97
CA PRO A 91 1.37 -8.37 -21.47
C PRO A 91 0.98 -9.65 -20.71
N CYS A 92 1.74 -10.73 -20.90
CA CYS A 92 1.55 -12.00 -20.22
C CYS A 92 2.31 -12.12 -18.89
N SER A 93 3.13 -11.13 -18.53
CA SER A 93 3.80 -11.10 -17.24
C SER A 93 2.82 -10.74 -16.11
N GLU A 94 3.03 -11.31 -14.93
CA GLU A 94 2.30 -10.96 -13.69
C GLU A 94 2.63 -9.55 -13.21
N ILE A 95 3.78 -9.01 -13.61
CA ILE A 95 4.23 -7.63 -13.33
C ILE A 95 4.12 -6.73 -14.57
N TYR A 96 3.21 -7.07 -15.50
CA TYR A 96 2.95 -6.24 -16.66
C TYR A 96 2.41 -4.87 -16.23
N GLN A 97 3.13 -3.81 -16.60
CA GLN A 97 2.88 -2.46 -16.12
C GLN A 97 1.82 -1.67 -16.88
N GLY A 98 1.33 -2.19 -18.00
CA GLY A 98 0.38 -1.50 -18.87
C GLY A 98 1.04 -0.71 -20.00
N THR A 99 0.20 -0.14 -20.85
CA THR A 99 0.63 0.58 -22.06
C THR A 99 1.23 1.95 -21.75
N GLY A 100 0.88 2.52 -20.59
CA GLY A 100 1.38 3.79 -20.08
C GLY A 100 1.06 3.92 -18.59
N ALA A 101 1.71 4.86 -17.92
CA ALA A 101 1.36 5.19 -16.55
C ALA A 101 -0.11 5.64 -16.50
N PHE A 102 -0.85 5.15 -15.51
CA PHE A 102 -2.28 5.35 -15.34
C PHE A 102 -3.13 4.89 -16.53
N SER A 103 -2.68 3.88 -17.29
CA SER A 103 -3.51 3.25 -18.33
C SER A 103 -4.77 2.61 -17.76
N GLU A 104 -4.74 2.17 -16.50
CA GLU A 104 -5.85 1.47 -15.87
C GLU A 104 -6.79 2.44 -15.13
N PRO A 105 -8.13 2.26 -15.26
CA PRO A 105 -9.10 3.12 -14.57
C PRO A 105 -9.00 3.05 -13.05
N GLU A 106 -8.62 1.92 -12.48
CA GLU A 106 -8.47 1.73 -11.03
C GLU A 106 -7.31 2.57 -10.48
N ALA A 107 -6.17 2.57 -11.18
CA ALA A 107 -5.02 3.42 -10.81
C ALA A 107 -5.36 4.92 -10.96
N ARG A 108 -6.08 5.29 -12.03
CA ARG A 108 -6.59 6.66 -12.21
C ARG A 108 -7.54 7.08 -11.10
N ALA A 109 -8.42 6.20 -10.63
CA ALA A 109 -9.36 6.53 -9.56
C ALA A 109 -8.62 6.92 -8.27
N VAL A 110 -7.57 6.21 -7.90
CA VAL A 110 -6.71 6.55 -6.75
C VAL A 110 -6.01 7.90 -6.95
N ARG A 111 -5.40 8.09 -8.13
CA ARG A 111 -4.75 9.36 -8.52
C ARG A 111 -5.71 10.54 -8.43
N ASP A 112 -6.85 10.42 -9.09
CA ASP A 112 -7.83 11.48 -9.22
C ASP A 112 -8.47 11.81 -7.86
N ALA A 113 -8.66 10.82 -6.99
CA ALA A 113 -9.08 11.04 -5.62
C ALA A 113 -8.05 11.90 -4.86
N ILE A 114 -6.78 11.49 -4.82
CA ILE A 114 -5.71 12.21 -4.11
C ILE A 114 -5.51 13.64 -4.66
N LEU A 115 -5.62 13.82 -5.98
CA LEU A 115 -5.46 15.12 -6.64
C LEU A 115 -6.75 15.95 -6.71
N SER A 116 -7.88 15.41 -6.26
CA SER A 116 -9.17 16.11 -6.29
C SER A 116 -9.15 17.37 -5.44
N ARG A 117 -10.05 18.32 -5.73
CA ARG A 117 -10.25 19.52 -4.89
C ARG A 117 -10.55 19.20 -3.43
N ARG A 118 -11.12 18.02 -3.15
CA ARG A 118 -11.49 17.58 -1.81
C ARG A 118 -10.26 17.18 -0.99
N TYR A 119 -9.29 16.50 -1.61
CA TYR A 119 -8.20 15.82 -0.90
C TYR A 119 -6.81 16.38 -1.19
N LYS A 120 -6.60 17.10 -2.31
CA LYS A 120 -5.29 17.64 -2.66
C LYS A 120 -4.74 18.51 -1.54
N GLY A 121 -3.54 18.16 -1.04
CA GLY A 121 -2.89 18.83 0.10
C GLY A 121 -3.53 18.57 1.47
N ARG A 122 -4.50 17.66 1.57
CA ARG A 122 -5.21 17.27 2.80
C ARG A 122 -5.12 15.78 3.12
N VAL A 123 -4.30 15.03 2.36
CA VAL A 123 -4.01 13.63 2.65
C VAL A 123 -2.70 13.59 3.44
N ASP A 124 -2.81 13.41 4.75
CA ASP A 124 -1.63 13.36 5.63
C ASP A 124 -0.98 11.96 5.66
N ALA A 125 -1.78 10.91 5.46
CA ALA A 125 -1.31 9.54 5.41
C ALA A 125 -1.93 8.73 4.25
N PHE A 126 -1.14 7.82 3.67
CA PHE A 126 -1.56 6.88 2.64
C PHE A 126 -1.04 5.49 3.02
N ILE A 127 -1.95 4.54 3.24
CA ILE A 127 -1.61 3.16 3.58
C ILE A 127 -2.24 2.26 2.53
N THR A 128 -1.42 1.49 1.82
CA THR A 128 -1.88 0.43 0.90
C THR A 128 -1.58 -0.94 1.51
N LEU A 129 -2.58 -1.83 1.48
CA LEU A 129 -2.52 -3.14 2.14
C LEU A 129 -2.39 -4.24 1.09
N HIS A 130 -1.39 -5.08 1.28
CA HIS A 130 -1.03 -6.22 0.44
C HIS A 130 -0.80 -7.45 1.33
N THR A 131 -0.72 -8.62 0.70
CA THR A 131 -0.24 -9.85 1.30
C THR A 131 0.72 -10.50 0.32
N TYR A 132 1.76 -11.21 0.74
CA TYR A 132 2.15 -11.56 2.11
C TYR A 132 3.65 -11.29 2.29
N SER A 133 4.13 -11.32 3.54
CA SER A 133 5.55 -11.47 3.97
C SER A 133 5.79 -10.88 5.37
N GLN A 134 4.81 -10.22 5.97
CA GLN A 134 4.96 -9.46 7.23
C GLN A 134 6.01 -8.35 7.13
N ILE A 135 5.79 -7.39 6.24
CA ILE A 135 6.69 -6.26 6.03
C ILE A 135 5.91 -4.95 6.11
N TRP A 136 6.43 -4.00 6.89
CA TRP A 136 5.97 -2.64 6.99
C TRP A 136 6.87 -1.74 6.14
N ILE A 137 6.43 -1.47 4.91
CA ILE A 137 7.24 -0.86 3.87
C ILE A 137 7.04 0.64 3.84
N HIS A 138 8.14 1.40 3.83
CA HIS A 138 8.14 2.82 3.51
C HIS A 138 8.72 3.05 2.10
N PRO A 139 8.41 4.18 1.44
CA PRO A 139 9.06 4.55 0.19
C PRO A 139 10.58 4.74 0.34
N TYR A 140 11.40 4.58 -0.70
CA TYR A 140 11.00 4.24 -2.06
C TYR A 140 11.19 2.75 -2.40
N GLY A 141 10.37 2.23 -3.31
CA GLY A 141 10.44 0.88 -3.86
C GLY A 141 11.23 0.77 -5.18
N HIS A 142 11.36 1.83 -5.97
CA HIS A 142 11.96 1.74 -7.33
C HIS A 142 13.45 1.35 -7.39
N ARG A 143 14.25 1.69 -6.37
CA ARG A 143 15.70 1.48 -6.35
C ARG A 143 16.23 1.37 -4.92
N LYS A 144 17.20 0.48 -4.71
CA LYS A 144 17.93 0.36 -3.43
C LYS A 144 18.63 1.66 -3.07
N ASP A 145 18.82 1.87 -1.77
CA ASP A 145 19.50 3.05 -1.21
C ASP A 145 18.85 4.39 -1.65
N SER A 146 17.55 4.37 -1.99
CA SER A 146 16.80 5.56 -2.37
C SER A 146 15.67 5.83 -1.38
N TYR A 147 15.75 6.96 -0.69
CA TYR A 147 14.84 7.29 0.41
C TYR A 147 14.23 8.69 0.25
N PRO A 148 13.01 8.91 0.75
CA PRO A 148 12.45 10.24 0.90
C PRO A 148 13.32 11.12 1.79
N GLY A 149 13.36 12.43 1.51
CA GLY A 149 14.15 13.37 2.32
C GLY A 149 13.75 13.44 3.80
N ASP A 150 12.57 12.94 4.16
CA ASP A 150 12.04 12.86 5.52
C ASP A 150 12.06 11.43 6.10
N ILE A 151 12.93 10.56 5.58
CA ILE A 151 13.08 9.17 6.05
C ILE A 151 13.27 9.04 7.57
N GLN A 152 13.88 10.04 8.20
CA GLN A 152 14.10 10.02 9.65
C GLN A 152 12.77 10.07 10.43
N GLU A 153 11.77 10.79 9.95
CA GLU A 153 10.41 10.81 10.55
C GLU A 153 9.59 9.56 10.19
N LEU A 154 10.04 8.77 9.20
CA LEU A 154 9.41 7.52 8.83
C LEU A 154 10.00 6.32 9.60
N VAL A 155 11.31 6.34 9.93
CA VAL A 155 12.11 5.12 10.32
C VAL A 155 13.26 5.32 11.35
N SER A 156 13.64 6.53 11.79
CA SER A 156 14.98 6.77 12.40
C SER A 156 15.33 5.98 13.68
N ILE A 157 16.65 5.80 13.86
CA ILE A 157 17.40 5.09 14.93
C ILE A 157 17.87 6.04 16.05
N PHE A 158 17.73 7.37 15.90
CA PHE A 158 18.23 8.36 16.87
C PHE A 158 17.14 9.33 17.35
N GLY A 159 16.29 8.89 18.28
CA GLY A 159 15.50 9.76 19.17
C GLY A 159 14.39 10.63 18.55
N GLY A 160 14.16 10.59 17.23
CA GLY A 160 13.06 11.28 16.53
C GLY A 160 11.99 10.32 16.03
N TYR A 161 10.74 10.80 15.92
CA TYR A 161 9.50 10.11 15.52
C TYR A 161 9.68 8.87 14.61
N ASP A 162 9.81 7.70 15.23
CA ASP A 162 9.95 6.39 14.58
C ASP A 162 8.58 5.75 14.32
N VAL A 163 7.79 6.33 13.42
CA VAL A 163 6.39 5.91 13.24
C VAL A 163 6.29 4.47 12.72
N GLY A 164 7.15 4.07 11.77
CA GLY A 164 7.15 2.73 11.20
C GLY A 164 7.48 1.63 12.21
N LYS A 165 8.56 1.75 13.00
CA LYS A 165 8.89 0.71 13.98
C LYS A 165 7.99 0.75 15.20
N LYS A 166 7.48 1.93 15.62
CA LYS A 166 6.43 1.99 16.64
C LYS A 166 5.17 1.27 16.18
N ALA A 167 4.78 1.42 14.91
CA ALA A 167 3.63 0.72 14.35
C ALA A 167 3.85 -0.79 14.29
N ALA A 168 5.01 -1.25 13.80
CA ALA A 168 5.37 -2.65 13.79
C ALA A 168 5.45 -3.25 15.20
N LYS A 169 5.94 -2.49 16.20
CA LYS A 169 5.97 -2.91 17.60
C LYS A 169 4.56 -3.01 18.20
N ALA A 170 3.70 -2.03 17.96
CA ALA A 170 2.32 -2.04 18.44
C ALA A 170 1.54 -3.23 17.85
N LEU A 171 1.77 -3.54 16.57
CA LEU A 171 1.27 -4.75 15.92
C LEU A 171 1.80 -6.01 16.62
N GLN A 172 3.12 -6.11 16.82
CA GLN A 172 3.78 -7.24 17.47
C GLN A 172 3.24 -7.48 18.89
N ASP A 173 2.89 -6.43 19.63
CA ASP A 173 2.40 -6.55 21.01
C ASP A 173 1.04 -7.23 21.15
N VAL A 174 0.30 -7.40 20.05
CA VAL A 174 -1.00 -8.09 20.08
C VAL A 174 -0.84 -9.61 20.10
N TYR A 175 -0.02 -10.16 19.20
CA TYR A 175 0.08 -11.61 18.98
C TYR A 175 1.53 -12.14 18.84
N GLY A 176 2.54 -11.28 18.97
CA GLY A 176 3.94 -11.63 18.79
C GLY A 176 4.42 -11.66 17.33
N THR A 177 3.56 -11.31 16.38
CA THR A 177 3.85 -11.29 14.94
C THR A 177 4.91 -10.26 14.62
N LYS A 178 5.99 -10.70 13.95
CA LYS A 178 7.14 -9.83 13.67
C LYS A 178 7.05 -9.32 12.25
N TYR A 179 6.96 -7.99 12.13
CA TYR A 179 7.04 -7.31 10.85
C TYR A 179 8.44 -6.70 10.68
N VAL A 180 9.03 -6.92 9.50
CA VAL A 180 10.26 -6.22 9.10
C VAL A 180 9.88 -4.80 8.68
N VAL A 181 10.66 -3.79 9.08
CA VAL A 181 10.45 -2.40 8.65
C VAL A 181 11.59 -2.00 7.73
N GLY A 182 11.28 -1.53 6.53
CA GLY A 182 12.30 -1.09 5.57
C GLY A 182 11.70 -0.60 4.25
N SER A 183 12.56 -0.24 3.29
CA SER A 183 12.09 0.15 1.96
C SER A 183 11.75 -1.07 1.12
N GLY A 184 10.81 -0.96 0.19
CA GLY A 184 10.42 -2.08 -0.66
C GLY A 184 11.60 -2.61 -1.47
N ALA A 185 12.49 -1.72 -1.92
CA ALA A 185 13.68 -2.09 -2.66
C ALA A 185 14.70 -2.87 -1.82
N ASP A 186 14.85 -2.52 -0.54
CA ASP A 186 15.86 -3.09 0.36
C ASP A 186 15.37 -4.39 1.04
N THR A 187 14.07 -4.49 1.35
CA THR A 187 13.50 -5.67 2.03
C THR A 187 12.97 -6.73 1.08
N LEU A 188 12.57 -6.35 -0.14
CA LEU A 188 12.05 -7.27 -1.15
C LEU A 188 12.92 -7.22 -2.40
N TYR A 189 12.58 -6.32 -3.32
CA TYR A 189 13.25 -6.12 -4.58
C TYR A 189 12.85 -4.77 -5.18
N PRO A 190 13.71 -4.13 -5.99
CA PRO A 190 13.35 -2.91 -6.69
C PRO A 190 12.11 -3.08 -7.58
N ALA A 191 11.13 -2.21 -7.42
CA ALA A 191 9.87 -2.22 -8.15
C ALA A 191 9.39 -0.78 -8.42
N SER A 192 9.19 -0.46 -9.70
CA SER A 192 8.71 0.86 -10.12
C SER A 192 7.20 0.90 -10.36
N GLY A 193 6.62 2.09 -10.38
CA GLY A 193 5.19 2.30 -10.65
C GLY A 193 4.26 1.91 -9.49
N GLY A 194 4.79 1.85 -8.28
CA GLY A 194 4.03 1.59 -7.05
C GLY A 194 3.18 2.80 -6.63
N SER A 195 2.02 2.51 -6.04
CA SER A 195 1.08 3.53 -5.56
C SER A 195 1.61 4.34 -4.38
N GLU A 196 2.34 3.67 -3.49
CA GLU A 196 2.98 4.25 -2.31
C GLU A 196 4.06 5.26 -2.71
N ASP A 197 4.94 4.90 -3.63
CA ASP A 197 6.00 5.79 -4.09
C ASP A 197 5.42 7.02 -4.79
N TRP A 198 4.42 6.82 -5.65
CA TRP A 198 3.71 7.91 -6.32
C TRP A 198 2.99 8.82 -5.33
N ALA A 199 2.28 8.27 -4.34
CA ALA A 199 1.58 9.03 -3.31
C ALA A 199 2.56 9.88 -2.47
N LYS A 200 3.74 9.34 -2.17
CA LYS A 200 4.80 10.06 -1.47
C LYS A 200 5.39 11.18 -2.32
N HIS A 201 5.73 10.89 -3.58
CA HIS A 201 6.43 11.83 -4.44
C HIS A 201 5.49 12.88 -5.06
N ALA A 202 4.54 12.44 -5.89
CA ALA A 202 3.65 13.33 -6.64
C ALA A 202 2.38 13.68 -5.86
N GLY A 203 1.90 12.76 -5.01
CA GLY A 203 0.76 13.03 -4.12
C GLY A 203 1.11 13.95 -2.95
N GLY A 204 2.39 14.10 -2.62
CA GLY A 204 2.87 14.96 -1.53
C GLY A 204 2.46 14.47 -0.13
N VAL A 205 2.11 13.20 0.01
CA VAL A 205 1.62 12.63 1.27
C VAL A 205 2.78 12.42 2.25
N LYS A 206 2.59 12.77 3.53
CA LYS A 206 3.64 12.69 4.54
C LYS A 206 3.91 11.26 4.99
N TYR A 207 2.93 10.61 5.59
CA TYR A 207 3.07 9.27 6.17
C TYR A 207 2.59 8.24 5.15
N VAL A 208 3.52 7.60 4.46
CA VAL A 208 3.19 6.64 3.41
C VAL A 208 3.75 5.27 3.76
N TYR A 209 2.88 4.27 3.73
CA TYR A 209 3.27 2.89 3.99
C TYR A 209 2.55 1.91 3.05
N LEU A 210 3.29 0.88 2.63
CA LEU A 210 2.74 -0.34 2.08
C LEU A 210 2.90 -1.44 3.13
N LEU A 211 1.88 -2.25 3.38
CA LEU A 211 2.01 -3.39 4.28
C LEU A 211 1.88 -4.67 3.48
N GLU A 212 2.85 -5.56 3.61
CA GLU A 212 2.70 -6.97 3.27
C GLU A 212 2.27 -7.70 4.55
N LEU A 213 0.99 -8.09 4.63
CA LEU A 213 0.43 -8.70 5.84
C LEU A 213 0.85 -10.18 5.99
N ARG A 214 0.22 -10.88 6.95
CA ARG A 214 0.39 -12.32 7.15
C ARG A 214 0.10 -13.13 5.88
N PRO A 215 0.68 -14.33 5.76
CA PRO A 215 1.69 -14.91 6.65
C PRO A 215 3.10 -14.39 6.35
N ASP A 216 4.12 -14.94 7.03
CA ASP A 216 5.51 -14.63 6.70
C ASP A 216 5.94 -15.24 5.35
N GLU A 217 7.09 -14.79 4.84
CA GLU A 217 7.66 -15.20 3.55
C GLU A 217 7.93 -16.71 3.42
N LYS A 218 7.99 -17.46 4.53
CA LYS A 218 8.31 -18.90 4.54
C LYS A 218 7.10 -19.75 4.14
N ASN A 219 5.91 -19.17 4.10
CA ASN A 219 4.69 -19.84 3.68
C ASN A 219 4.54 -19.77 2.15
N TRP A 220 4.76 -20.91 1.50
CA TRP A 220 4.78 -21.05 0.04
C TRP A 220 3.43 -20.79 -0.63
N ASP A 221 2.33 -20.89 0.11
CA ASP A 221 0.96 -20.63 -0.31
C ASP A 221 0.36 -19.39 0.37
N GLY A 222 1.18 -18.40 0.73
CA GLY A 222 0.80 -17.27 1.59
C GLY A 222 -0.41 -16.42 1.16
N PHE A 223 -0.89 -16.56 -0.09
CA PHE A 223 -2.15 -15.95 -0.54
C PHE A 223 -3.42 -16.70 -0.12
N ILE A 224 -3.28 -17.95 0.35
CA ILE A 224 -4.36 -18.81 0.85
C ILE A 224 -4.27 -18.87 2.37
N LEU A 225 -4.50 -17.71 3.02
CA LEU A 225 -4.49 -17.61 4.47
C LEU A 225 -5.78 -18.21 5.06
N GLY A 226 -5.65 -19.00 6.13
CA GLY A 226 -6.79 -19.62 6.81
C GLY A 226 -7.77 -18.60 7.41
N GLU A 227 -9.07 -18.90 7.39
CA GLU A 227 -10.11 -17.98 7.87
C GLU A 227 -9.93 -17.56 9.34
N SER A 228 -9.37 -18.46 10.17
CA SER A 228 -9.05 -18.20 11.58
C SER A 228 -8.03 -17.08 11.77
N GLU A 229 -7.21 -16.79 10.77
CA GLU A 229 -6.16 -15.77 10.80
C GLU A 229 -6.65 -14.39 10.36
N LEU A 230 -7.86 -14.27 9.78
CA LEU A 230 -8.38 -13.00 9.26
C LEU A 230 -8.57 -11.95 10.36
N VAL A 231 -9.25 -12.33 11.44
CA VAL A 231 -9.50 -11.42 12.57
C VAL A 231 -8.23 -11.10 13.35
N PRO A 232 -7.35 -12.07 13.67
CA PRO A 232 -6.02 -11.78 14.22
C PRO A 232 -5.21 -10.78 13.38
N THR A 233 -5.11 -11.02 12.07
CA THR A 233 -4.39 -10.13 11.13
C THR A 233 -4.99 -8.72 11.14
N ALA A 234 -6.31 -8.60 11.07
CA ALA A 234 -6.97 -7.29 11.10
C ALA A 234 -6.74 -6.54 12.44
N ARG A 235 -6.77 -7.26 13.57
CA ARG A 235 -6.58 -6.67 14.91
C ARG A 235 -5.17 -6.12 15.10
N GLU A 236 -4.15 -6.90 14.78
CA GLU A 236 -2.76 -6.45 14.93
C GLU A 236 -2.42 -5.32 13.95
N THR A 237 -2.89 -5.43 12.69
CA THR A 237 -2.68 -4.39 11.67
C THR A 237 -3.30 -3.08 12.11
N TRP A 238 -4.49 -3.13 12.74
CA TRP A 238 -5.16 -1.95 13.25
C TRP A 238 -4.37 -1.23 14.34
N GLU A 239 -3.67 -1.95 15.22
CA GLU A 239 -2.82 -1.33 16.24
C GLU A 239 -1.66 -0.55 15.60
N GLY A 240 -1.03 -1.08 14.54
CA GLY A 240 -0.04 -0.34 13.76
C GLY A 240 -0.64 0.89 13.06
N VAL A 241 -1.81 0.77 12.43
CA VAL A 241 -2.49 1.89 11.75
C VAL A 241 -2.84 3.02 12.73
N LYS A 242 -3.23 2.70 13.98
CA LYS A 242 -3.47 3.71 15.01
C LYS A 242 -2.23 4.52 15.35
N VAL A 243 -1.03 3.90 15.31
CA VAL A 243 0.23 4.63 15.53
C VAL A 243 0.43 5.69 14.44
N VAL A 244 0.21 5.32 13.17
CA VAL A 244 0.29 6.28 12.05
C VAL A 244 -0.74 7.40 12.20
N ALA A 245 -1.99 7.06 12.52
CA ALA A 245 -3.04 8.05 12.71
C ALA A 245 -2.74 9.00 13.89
N THR A 246 -2.15 8.49 14.96
CA THR A 246 -1.72 9.33 16.10
C THR A 246 -0.59 10.28 15.70
N ALA A 247 0.38 9.81 14.90
CA ALA A 247 1.45 10.67 14.39
C ALA A 247 0.93 11.80 13.49
N VAL A 248 -0.14 11.55 12.70
CA VAL A 248 -0.83 12.59 11.93
C VAL A 248 -1.39 13.68 12.85
N LEU A 249 -2.05 13.31 13.96
CA LEU A 249 -2.59 14.28 14.92
C LEU A 249 -1.50 15.11 15.58
N GLU A 250 -0.44 14.47 16.07
CA GLU A 250 0.68 15.15 16.73
C GLU A 250 1.34 16.17 15.79
N ARG A 251 1.53 15.80 14.52
CA ARG A 251 2.05 16.71 13.49
C ARG A 251 1.13 17.91 13.24
N ALA A 252 -0.18 17.69 13.21
CA ALA A 252 -1.15 18.77 13.00
C ALA A 252 -1.14 19.77 14.17
N GLN A 253 -1.03 19.27 15.40
CA GLN A 253 -0.94 20.09 16.62
C GLN A 253 0.33 20.96 16.63
N HIS A 254 1.50 20.38 16.36
CA HIS A 254 2.75 21.13 16.31
C HIS A 254 2.77 22.22 15.22
N LYS A 255 2.15 21.97 14.06
CA LYS A 255 1.98 23.01 13.03
C LYS A 255 1.12 24.18 13.52
N SER A 256 0.03 23.89 14.24
CA SER A 256 -0.86 24.91 14.79
C SER A 256 -0.14 25.79 15.84
N GLU A 257 0.62 25.17 16.73
CA GLU A 257 1.41 25.84 17.76
C GLU A 257 2.50 26.74 17.16
N ALA A 258 3.23 26.26 16.14
CA ALA A 258 4.27 27.03 15.46
C ALA A 258 3.70 28.27 14.75
N ILE A 259 2.52 28.16 14.13
CA ILE A 259 1.85 29.29 13.46
C ILE A 259 1.29 30.28 14.50
N GLY A 260 0.70 29.77 15.58
CA GLY A 260 0.16 30.59 16.68
C GLY A 260 1.23 31.40 17.42
N GLY A 261 2.42 30.81 17.62
CA GLY A 261 3.58 31.49 18.22
C GLY A 261 4.16 32.60 17.33
N SER A 262 4.06 32.49 16.01
CA SER A 262 4.56 33.51 15.08
C SER A 262 3.72 34.79 14.99
N LYS A 263 2.48 34.79 15.52
CA LYS A 263 1.59 35.96 15.56
C LYS A 263 1.77 36.83 16.82
N LEU A 264 2.63 36.42 17.75
CA LEU A 264 2.89 37.08 19.03
C LEU A 264 4.29 37.73 19.11
N MET A 265 4.98 37.87 17.97
CA MET A 265 6.19 38.68 17.78
C MET A 265 5.95 39.71 16.68
#